data_AF-A0A1N6X9Q5-F1
#
_entry.id   AF-A0A1N6X9Q5-F1
#
_cell.length_a   1.000
_cell.length_b   1.000
_cell.length_c   1.000
_cell.angle_alpha   90.00
_cell.angle_beta   90.00
_cell.angle_gamma   90.00
#
_symmetry.space_group_name_H-M   'P 1'
#
loop_
_entity.id
_entity.type
_entity.pdbx_description
1 polymer ?
#
loop_
_entity_poly.entity_id
_entity_poly.type
_entity_poly.pdbx_seq_one_letter_code
_entity_poly.pdbx_strand_id
1 'polypeptide(L)'
;MAGIVLEKEAGISPICTNFVVLGSCQRSNSVLLYLQSFTPILVFCPKLLNFVITQPTLPKADQLTPIFLMLSKKTKYAFHALTYLAENQDKGAVLIQEIAASKNISHKFLENILLELKKAGILGSKKGKGGGYYLIKKPEEITLAKIIRLLNGPIAWLPCVSLNYYEKCSDCPDEATCNMHIIMCQVRDQTLSVVENKTLSDLITSNN
;
A
#
# COMPACT_ATOMS: atom_id res chain seq x y z
N MET A 1 -44.00 -22.12 11.31
CA MET A 1 -43.56 -22.48 9.94
C MET A 1 -42.08 -22.15 9.80
N ALA A 2 -41.23 -23.16 9.94
CA ALA A 2 -39.90 -23.25 9.32
C ALA A 2 -39.41 -24.68 9.63
N GLY A 3 -39.47 -25.53 8.62
CA GLY A 3 -39.14 -26.94 8.70
C GLY A 3 -37.65 -27.17 8.89
N ILE A 4 -37.34 -28.18 9.69
CA ILE A 4 -35.99 -28.76 9.83
C ILE A 4 -35.90 -29.89 8.80
N VAL A 5 -34.91 -29.81 7.93
CA VAL A 5 -34.55 -30.84 6.96
C VAL A 5 -33.72 -31.92 7.67
N LEU A 6 -34.09 -33.19 7.46
CA LEU A 6 -33.34 -34.38 7.85
C LEU A 6 -32.72 -35.03 6.61
N GLU A 7 -31.41 -35.31 6.61
CA GLU A 7 -30.75 -36.44 5.92
C GLU A 7 -29.57 -36.87 6.83
N LYS A 8 -29.59 -38.07 7.45
CA LYS A 8 -29.02 -39.38 7.01
C LYS A 8 -27.49 -39.34 6.81
N GLU A 9 -26.61 -40.22 7.30
CA GLU A 9 -26.63 -41.51 8.01
C GLU A 9 -25.26 -41.75 8.70
N ALA A 10 -25.17 -42.87 9.42
CA ALA A 10 -24.01 -43.54 10.03
C ALA A 10 -23.63 -42.97 11.42
N GLY A 11 -23.86 -43.66 12.54
CA GLY A 11 -23.95 -45.08 12.79
C GLY A 11 -23.14 -45.34 14.07
N ILE A 12 -23.57 -46.32 14.87
CA ILE A 12 -22.94 -46.82 16.11
C ILE A 12 -23.52 -46.23 17.42
N SER A 13 -24.31 -47.06 18.10
CA SER A 13 -24.50 -47.06 19.56
C SER A 13 -23.58 -48.14 20.17
N PRO A 14 -23.62 -48.38 21.49
CA PRO A 14 -23.47 -47.49 22.64
C PRO A 14 -22.25 -47.95 23.49
N ILE A 15 -21.95 -47.32 24.63
CA ILE A 15 -21.43 -47.93 25.88
C ILE A 15 -20.81 -46.82 26.74
N CYS A 16 -21.13 -46.87 28.04
CA CYS A 16 -20.61 -46.06 29.16
C CYS A 16 -21.33 -44.74 29.47
N THR A 17 -22.38 -44.92 30.25
CA THR A 17 -23.01 -44.06 31.26
C THR A 17 -22.02 -43.38 32.21
N ASN A 18 -22.45 -42.23 32.73
CA ASN A 18 -21.88 -41.39 33.81
C ASN A 18 -20.79 -40.39 33.42
N PHE A 19 -21.21 -39.15 33.14
CA PHE A 19 -20.74 -38.00 33.93
C PHE A 19 -21.78 -36.88 33.86
N VAL A 20 -22.23 -36.42 35.03
CA VAL A 20 -23.10 -35.27 35.23
C VAL A 20 -22.26 -34.02 35.09
N VAL A 21 -22.56 -33.15 34.12
CA VAL A 21 -22.01 -31.80 34.06
C VAL A 21 -23.11 -30.84 34.50
N LEU A 22 -23.04 -30.44 35.78
CA LEU A 22 -23.79 -29.32 36.31
C LEU A 22 -23.21 -28.04 35.74
N GLY A 23 -24.06 -27.28 35.06
CA GLY A 23 -23.72 -25.97 34.56
C GLY A 23 -23.58 -24.91 35.66
N SER A 24 -23.29 -23.70 35.16
CA SER A 24 -23.12 -22.39 35.81
C SER A 24 -21.69 -22.09 36.30
N CYS A 25 -21.17 -20.86 36.23
CA CYS A 25 -21.87 -19.60 36.36
C CYS A 25 -21.17 -18.42 35.67
N GLN A 26 -21.97 -17.41 35.32
CA GLN A 26 -21.56 -16.09 34.86
C GLN A 26 -20.63 -15.38 35.85
N ARG A 27 -19.62 -14.76 35.26
CA ARG A 27 -18.79 -13.65 35.74
C ARG A 27 -19.54 -12.66 36.66
N SER A 28 -19.51 -12.83 37.98
CA SER A 28 -19.03 -11.81 38.94
C SER A 28 -19.05 -12.29 40.40
N ASN A 29 -17.90 -12.09 41.05
CA ASN A 29 -17.64 -11.88 42.48
C ASN A 29 -17.90 -13.00 43.52
N SER A 30 -16.76 -13.59 43.93
CA SER A 30 -16.39 -13.98 45.30
C SER A 30 -17.11 -15.18 45.92
N VAL A 31 -16.36 -16.24 46.24
CA VAL A 31 -16.21 -16.80 47.61
C VAL A 31 -14.97 -17.72 47.59
N LEU A 32 -13.95 -17.32 48.34
CA LEU A 32 -12.87 -18.18 48.83
C LEU A 32 -13.49 -19.21 49.79
N LEU A 33 -13.04 -20.46 49.82
CA LEU A 33 -12.86 -21.22 51.07
C LEU A 33 -12.07 -22.53 50.84
N TYR A 34 -10.79 -22.43 51.20
CA TYR A 34 -9.92 -23.38 51.92
C TYR A 34 -10.03 -24.91 51.74
N LEU A 35 -8.94 -25.43 51.17
CA LEU A 35 -8.03 -26.49 51.67
C LEU A 35 -8.59 -27.61 52.56
N GLN A 36 -8.40 -28.85 52.10
CA GLN A 36 -7.81 -29.89 52.93
C GLN A 36 -6.91 -30.81 52.09
N SER A 37 -5.61 -30.73 52.39
CA SER A 37 -4.61 -31.81 52.38
C SER A 37 -4.65 -32.84 51.23
N PHE A 38 -3.64 -32.82 50.37
CA PHE A 38 -2.62 -33.87 50.30
C PHE A 38 -1.56 -33.46 49.26
N THR A 39 -0.29 -33.57 49.65
CA THR A 39 0.90 -33.32 48.83
C THR A 39 1.16 -34.53 47.90
N PRO A 40 2.24 -34.58 47.09
CA PRO A 40 2.13 -34.49 45.64
C PRO A 40 2.64 -35.77 44.95
N ILE A 41 2.04 -36.21 43.85
CA ILE A 41 2.74 -37.10 42.93
C ILE A 41 2.66 -36.51 41.53
N LEU A 42 3.85 -36.09 41.09
CA LEU A 42 4.22 -35.75 39.73
C LEU A 42 3.64 -36.78 38.76
N VAL A 43 2.63 -36.36 38.01
CA VAL A 43 2.32 -36.96 36.71
C VAL A 43 2.44 -35.84 35.68
N PHE A 44 3.63 -35.77 35.12
CA PHE A 44 3.89 -35.09 33.86
C PHE A 44 3.03 -35.78 32.78
N CYS A 45 1.90 -35.15 32.41
CA CYS A 45 1.16 -35.53 31.22
C CYS A 45 1.22 -34.36 30.22
N PRO A 46 2.03 -34.48 29.15
CA PRO A 46 2.30 -33.41 28.21
C PRO A 46 1.25 -33.46 27.11
N LYS A 47 0.01 -33.04 27.37
CA LYS A 47 -1.02 -32.97 26.31
C LYS A 47 -2.26 -32.22 26.76
N LEU A 48 -2.13 -30.93 27.07
CA LEU A 48 -3.27 -29.99 27.16
C LEU A 48 -2.71 -28.56 27.22
N LEU A 49 -1.94 -28.19 26.20
CA LEU A 49 -1.60 -26.80 25.94
C LEU A 49 -2.01 -26.47 24.51
N ASN A 50 -3.32 -26.50 24.27
CA ASN A 50 -3.92 -25.88 23.08
C ASN A 50 -5.36 -25.49 23.44
N PHE A 51 -5.49 -24.73 24.53
CA PHE A 51 -6.68 -23.91 24.71
C PHE A 51 -6.47 -22.70 23.81
N VAL A 52 -6.90 -22.88 22.57
CA VAL A 52 -6.93 -21.86 21.52
C VAL A 52 -7.79 -20.72 22.07
N ILE A 53 -7.12 -19.71 22.60
CA ILE A 53 -7.67 -18.36 22.69
C ILE A 53 -7.80 -17.92 21.24
N THR A 54 -8.93 -18.21 20.60
CA THR A 54 -9.32 -17.49 19.40
C THR A 54 -9.67 -16.08 19.87
N GLN A 55 -8.64 -15.27 20.04
CA GLN A 55 -8.77 -13.83 19.90
C GLN A 55 -9.53 -13.62 18.59
N PRO A 56 -10.62 -12.82 18.54
CA PRO A 56 -10.99 -12.23 17.27
C PRO A 56 -9.73 -11.48 16.81
N THR A 57 -9.05 -12.02 15.81
CA THR A 57 -7.97 -11.30 15.15
C THR A 57 -8.65 -10.12 14.51
N LEU A 58 -8.55 -8.97 15.18
CA LEU A 58 -8.76 -7.68 14.57
C LEU A 58 -8.02 -7.73 13.22
N PRO A 59 -8.69 -7.45 12.08
CA PRO A 59 -7.97 -7.35 10.82
C PRO A 59 -6.86 -6.33 11.03
N LYS A 60 -5.63 -6.73 10.69
CA LYS A 60 -4.43 -5.91 10.79
C LYS A 60 -4.78 -4.48 10.39
N ALA A 61 -4.77 -3.57 11.38
CA ALA A 61 -4.82 -2.14 11.17
C ALA A 61 -3.47 -1.66 10.60
N ASP A 62 -3.04 -2.27 9.49
CA ASP A 62 -1.74 -2.08 8.84
C ASP A 62 -1.92 -1.65 7.38
N GLN A 63 -3.08 -1.04 7.08
CA GLN A 63 -3.36 -0.32 5.84
C GLN A 63 -4.10 1.00 6.12
N LEU A 64 -3.69 1.72 7.16
CA LEU A 64 -4.04 3.13 7.31
C LEU A 64 -2.74 3.91 7.44
N THR A 65 -2.05 4.05 6.32
CA THR A 65 -1.32 5.29 6.10
C THR A 65 -2.12 6.11 5.07
N PRO A 66 -2.88 7.13 5.50
CA PRO A 66 -3.37 8.14 4.58
C PRO A 66 -2.17 9.02 4.19
N ILE A 67 -1.27 8.47 3.35
CA ILE A 67 -0.13 9.18 2.76
C ILE A 67 -0.44 9.50 1.29
N PHE A 68 -1.69 9.34 0.84
CA PHE A 68 -2.06 9.65 -0.55
C PHE A 68 -1.75 11.10 -0.96
N LEU A 69 -1.58 12.00 0.02
CA LEU A 69 -1.21 13.39 -0.22
C LEU A 69 0.29 13.66 -0.33
N MET A 70 1.18 12.83 0.25
CA MET A 70 2.62 13.07 0.12
C MET A 70 3.19 12.32 -1.09
N LEU A 71 4.06 12.99 -1.83
CA LEU A 71 4.86 12.35 -2.88
C LEU A 71 5.68 11.20 -2.30
N SER A 72 5.60 10.04 -2.95
CA SER A 72 6.41 8.89 -2.57
C SER A 72 7.90 9.20 -2.68
N LYS A 73 8.73 8.55 -1.85
CA LYS A 73 10.20 8.62 -1.95
C LYS A 73 10.69 8.27 -3.36
N LYS A 74 9.99 7.35 -4.02
CA LYS A 74 10.26 6.94 -5.40
C LYS A 74 10.13 8.10 -6.38
N THR A 75 9.03 8.85 -6.31
CA THR A 75 8.78 10.01 -7.16
C THR A 75 9.80 11.12 -6.90
N LYS A 76 10.14 11.38 -5.62
CA LYS A 76 11.19 12.35 -5.26
C LYS A 76 12.55 12.00 -5.90
N TYR A 77 12.99 10.76 -5.75
CA TYR A 77 14.27 10.33 -6.32
C TYR A 77 14.26 10.24 -7.85
N ALA A 78 13.11 9.94 -8.45
CA ALA A 78 12.95 10.02 -9.89
C ALA A 78 13.18 11.45 -10.41
N PHE A 79 12.62 12.46 -9.75
CA PHE A 79 12.88 13.86 -10.13
C PHE A 79 14.36 14.21 -10.01
N HIS A 80 15.02 13.86 -8.90
CA HIS A 80 16.46 14.11 -8.75
C HIS A 80 17.30 13.46 -9.86
N ALA A 81 16.95 12.22 -10.25
CA ALA A 81 17.64 11.51 -11.33
C ALA A 81 17.36 12.15 -12.71
N LEU A 82 16.10 12.53 -12.98
CA LEU A 82 15.71 13.17 -14.24
C LEU A 82 16.33 14.56 -14.39
N THR A 83 16.36 15.37 -13.33
CA THR A 83 17.03 16.67 -13.32
C THR A 83 18.53 16.49 -13.58
N TYR A 84 19.17 15.50 -12.96
CA TYR A 84 20.59 15.23 -13.23
C TYR A 84 20.86 14.84 -14.68
N LEU A 85 20.01 13.97 -15.26
CA LEU A 85 20.13 13.59 -16.67
C LEU A 85 19.88 14.78 -17.61
N ALA A 86 18.99 15.69 -17.23
CA ALA A 86 18.69 16.89 -18.00
C ALA A 86 19.82 17.92 -17.95
N GLU A 87 20.44 18.13 -16.78
CA GLU A 87 21.64 18.96 -16.59
C GLU A 87 22.86 18.42 -17.34
N ASN A 88 22.91 17.11 -17.61
CA ASN A 88 24.05 16.44 -18.23
C ASN A 88 23.74 15.91 -19.64
N GLN A 89 22.76 16.49 -20.35
CA GLN A 89 22.40 16.03 -21.70
C GLN A 89 23.58 16.06 -22.68
N ASP A 90 24.48 17.04 -22.55
CA ASP A 90 25.64 17.20 -23.42
C ASP A 90 26.66 16.05 -23.30
N LYS A 91 26.67 15.35 -22.15
CA LYS A 91 27.55 14.19 -21.92
C LYS A 91 27.03 12.91 -22.59
N GLY A 92 25.79 12.91 -23.06
CA GLY A 92 25.14 11.73 -23.63
C GLY A 92 24.62 10.77 -22.57
N ALA A 93 24.96 9.48 -22.69
CA ALA A 93 24.48 8.45 -21.77
C ALA A 93 25.27 8.46 -20.45
N VAL A 94 24.55 8.50 -19.33
CA VAL A 94 25.13 8.62 -17.98
C VAL A 94 24.97 7.31 -17.20
N LEU A 95 26.02 6.90 -16.49
CA LEU A 95 26.00 5.67 -15.71
C LEU A 95 25.14 5.81 -14.46
N ILE A 96 24.38 4.77 -14.11
CA ILE A 96 23.55 4.75 -12.91
C ILE A 96 24.35 5.00 -11.62
N GLN A 97 25.60 4.51 -11.55
CA GLN A 97 26.49 4.71 -10.41
C GLN A 97 26.82 6.19 -10.19
N GLU A 98 26.99 6.95 -11.28
CA GLU A 98 27.28 8.39 -11.23
C GLU A 98 26.07 9.16 -10.70
N ILE A 99 24.87 8.85 -11.19
CA ILE A 99 23.61 9.46 -10.73
C ILE A 99 23.38 9.14 -9.24
N ALA A 100 23.57 7.87 -8.86
CA ALA A 100 23.41 7.38 -7.48
C ALA A 100 24.35 8.10 -6.51
N ALA A 101 25.63 8.27 -6.90
CA ALA A 101 26.61 8.98 -6.10
C ALA A 101 26.30 10.47 -5.99
N SER A 102 25.96 11.13 -7.12
CA SER A 102 25.68 12.57 -7.15
C SER A 102 24.46 12.97 -6.31
N LYS A 103 23.39 12.18 -6.34
CA LYS A 103 22.14 12.48 -5.63
C LYS A 103 21.98 11.73 -4.30
N ASN A 104 23.01 10.99 -3.88
CA ASN A 104 23.01 10.17 -2.65
C ASN A 104 21.81 9.20 -2.57
N ILE A 105 21.63 8.40 -3.61
CA ILE A 105 20.52 7.44 -3.74
C ILE A 105 21.11 6.02 -3.79
N SER A 106 20.48 5.07 -3.10
CA SER A 106 20.90 3.66 -3.19
C SER A 106 20.77 3.15 -4.63
N HIS A 107 21.85 2.53 -5.14
CA HIS A 107 21.94 2.03 -6.51
C HIS A 107 20.78 1.12 -6.90
N LYS A 108 20.46 0.11 -6.07
CA LYS A 108 19.38 -0.85 -6.34
C LYS A 108 18.00 -0.18 -6.40
N PHE A 109 17.79 0.86 -5.59
CA PHE A 109 16.53 1.60 -5.60
C PHE A 109 16.41 2.45 -6.86
N LEU A 110 17.49 3.14 -7.23
CA LEU A 110 17.54 3.95 -8.45
C LEU A 110 17.35 3.08 -9.70
N GLU A 111 17.91 1.87 -9.73
CA GLU A 111 17.78 0.96 -10.87
C GLU A 111 16.32 0.61 -11.16
N ASN A 112 15.55 0.31 -10.12
CA ASN A 112 14.11 0.06 -10.25
C ASN A 112 13.37 1.28 -10.80
N ILE A 113 13.69 2.49 -10.31
CA ILE A 113 13.08 3.73 -10.78
C ILE A 113 13.38 3.98 -12.26
N LEU A 114 14.66 3.89 -12.65
CA LEU A 114 15.08 4.14 -14.02
C LEU A 114 14.51 3.11 -15.00
N LEU A 115 14.36 1.85 -14.56
CA LEU A 115 13.73 0.81 -15.36
C LEU A 115 12.26 1.11 -15.65
N GLU A 116 11.51 1.61 -14.66
CA GLU A 116 10.11 2.00 -14.86
C GLU A 116 9.97 3.21 -15.78
N LEU A 117 10.83 4.24 -15.60
CA LEU A 117 10.88 5.40 -16.49
C LEU A 117 11.27 5.02 -17.93
N LYS A 118 12.14 4.01 -18.09
CA LYS A 118 12.49 3.43 -19.39
C LYS A 118 11.29 2.74 -20.04
N LYS A 119 10.57 1.91 -19.28
CA LYS A 119 9.34 1.23 -19.77
C LYS A 119 8.28 2.24 -20.23
N ALA A 120 8.19 3.38 -19.55
CA ALA A 120 7.29 4.48 -19.92
C ALA A 120 7.76 5.32 -21.12
N GLY A 121 8.91 5.01 -21.72
CA GLY A 121 9.46 5.72 -22.87
C GLY A 121 9.95 7.14 -22.55
N ILE A 122 10.28 7.42 -21.29
CA ILE A 122 10.90 8.70 -20.87
C ILE A 122 12.43 8.60 -21.02
N LEU A 123 12.98 7.44 -20.63
CA LEU A 123 14.42 7.19 -20.65
C LEU A 123 14.82 6.12 -21.67
N GLY A 124 15.95 6.35 -22.32
CA GLY A 124 16.65 5.39 -23.15
C GLY A 124 17.76 4.73 -22.33
N SER A 125 18.22 3.57 -22.80
CA SER A 125 19.37 2.89 -22.20
C SER A 125 20.27 2.32 -23.29
N LYS A 126 21.58 2.55 -23.15
CA LYS A 126 22.62 2.05 -24.04
C LYS A 126 23.49 1.04 -23.28
N LYS A 127 23.71 -0.13 -23.87
CA LYS A 127 24.62 -1.15 -23.34
C LYS A 127 26.03 -0.98 -23.93
N GLY A 128 27.06 -1.34 -23.18
CA GLY A 128 28.46 -1.33 -23.63
C GLY A 128 29.34 -0.28 -22.94
N LYS A 129 30.57 -0.10 -23.43
CA LYS A 129 31.53 0.90 -22.95
C LYS A 129 30.99 2.31 -23.26
N GLY A 130 30.81 3.14 -22.22
CA GLY A 130 30.08 4.42 -22.35
C GLY A 130 28.56 4.25 -22.46
N GLY A 131 28.04 3.13 -21.95
CA GLY A 131 26.59 2.91 -21.77
C GLY A 131 26.01 3.72 -20.62
N GLY A 132 24.71 3.57 -20.39
CA GLY A 132 24.01 4.32 -19.36
C GLY A 132 22.56 4.62 -19.72
N TYR A 133 22.00 5.61 -19.03
CA TYR A 133 20.66 6.15 -19.26
C TYR A 133 20.76 7.56 -19.85
N TYR A 134 19.80 7.90 -20.69
CA TYR A 134 19.67 9.23 -21.31
C TYR A 134 18.19 9.56 -21.51
N LEU A 135 17.86 10.84 -21.65
CA LEU A 135 16.50 11.30 -21.94
C LEU A 135 16.18 11.07 -23.42
N ILE A 136 15.04 10.42 -23.72
CA ILE A 136 14.60 10.20 -25.11
C ILE A 136 14.09 11.50 -25.74
N LYS A 137 13.43 12.32 -24.92
CA LYS A 137 12.84 13.60 -25.30
C LYS A 137 13.57 14.75 -24.63
N LYS A 138 13.43 15.95 -25.19
CA LYS A 138 13.97 17.16 -24.58
C LYS A 138 13.27 17.47 -23.23
N PRO A 139 13.93 18.15 -22.28
CA PRO A 139 13.35 18.41 -20.96
C PRO A 139 12.06 19.23 -21.03
N GLU A 140 11.91 20.08 -22.05
CA GLU A 140 10.72 20.91 -22.28
C GLU A 140 9.49 20.09 -22.69
N GLU A 141 9.69 18.90 -23.26
CA GLU A 141 8.59 18.02 -23.68
C GLU A 141 8.10 17.09 -22.56
N ILE A 142 8.83 17.02 -21.46
CA ILE A 142 8.55 16.11 -20.35
C ILE A 142 7.83 16.87 -19.25
N THR A 143 6.51 16.70 -19.18
CA THR A 143 5.68 17.33 -18.14
C THR A 143 5.82 16.63 -16.78
N LEU A 144 5.80 17.42 -15.70
CA LEU A 144 5.86 16.89 -14.33
C LEU A 144 4.64 16.03 -14.01
N ALA A 145 3.46 16.44 -14.49
CA ALA A 145 2.21 15.69 -14.32
C ALA A 145 2.32 14.26 -14.86
N LYS A 146 2.99 14.06 -16.01
CA LYS A 146 3.21 12.73 -16.58
C LYS A 146 4.06 11.84 -15.68
N ILE A 147 5.14 12.38 -15.11
CA ILE A 147 6.02 11.63 -14.20
C ILE A 147 5.29 11.26 -12.91
N ILE A 148 4.53 12.19 -12.33
CA ILE A 148 3.76 11.96 -11.11
C ILE A 148 2.70 10.89 -11.35
N ARG A 149 1.95 10.98 -12.45
CA ARG A 149 0.94 9.96 -12.81
C ARG A 149 1.55 8.57 -12.96
N LEU A 150 2.74 8.49 -13.57
CA LEU A 150 3.44 7.23 -13.77
C LEU A 150 3.91 6.58 -12.45
N LEU A 151 4.46 7.36 -11.52
CA LEU A 151 5.14 6.82 -10.34
C LEU A 151 4.29 6.83 -9.06
N ASN A 152 3.41 7.82 -8.92
CA ASN A 152 2.59 8.04 -7.73
C ASN A 152 1.11 7.71 -7.95
N GLY A 153 0.65 7.64 -9.20
CA GLY A 153 -0.74 7.37 -9.54
C GLY A 153 -1.60 8.65 -9.69
N PRO A 154 -2.91 8.59 -9.41
CA PRO A 154 -3.83 9.70 -9.70
C PRO A 154 -3.50 10.96 -8.90
N ILE A 155 -3.64 12.11 -9.56
CA ILE A 155 -3.52 13.45 -8.95
C ILE A 155 -4.92 13.92 -8.53
N ALA A 156 -5.64 13.09 -7.79
CA ALA A 156 -6.98 13.39 -7.29
C ALA A 156 -7.15 12.77 -5.91
N TRP A 157 -7.92 13.43 -5.05
CA TRP A 157 -8.16 12.94 -3.69
C TRP A 157 -9.26 11.88 -3.62
N LEU A 158 -10.14 11.84 -4.62
CA LEU A 158 -11.20 10.85 -4.77
C LEU A 158 -11.11 10.19 -6.15
N PRO A 159 -11.43 8.89 -6.26
CA PRO A 159 -11.39 8.20 -7.54
C PRO A 159 -12.49 8.66 -8.50
N CYS A 160 -13.68 9.03 -8.00
CA CYS A 160 -14.76 9.61 -8.82
C CYS A 160 -14.39 10.97 -9.44
N VAL A 161 -13.37 11.62 -8.91
CA VAL A 161 -12.83 12.90 -9.40
C VAL A 161 -11.60 12.66 -10.29
N SER A 162 -11.02 11.47 -10.34
CA SER A 162 -9.82 11.26 -11.16
C SER A 162 -10.14 11.26 -12.66
N LEU A 163 -9.38 12.02 -13.46
CA LEU A 163 -9.53 12.01 -14.92
C LEU A 163 -8.94 10.76 -15.59
N ASN A 164 -7.95 10.12 -14.95
CA ASN A 164 -7.21 8.99 -15.54
C ASN A 164 -7.48 7.66 -14.85
N TYR A 165 -8.08 7.69 -13.65
CA TYR A 165 -8.34 6.53 -12.81
C TYR A 165 -9.74 6.67 -12.19
N TYR A 166 -10.74 6.91 -13.04
CA TYR A 166 -12.11 7.13 -12.60
C TYR A 166 -12.72 5.85 -12.03
N GLU A 167 -13.30 5.95 -10.85
CA GLU A 167 -14.12 4.89 -10.24
C GLU A 167 -15.36 5.52 -9.60
N LYS A 168 -16.51 4.93 -9.89
CA LYS A 168 -17.80 5.40 -9.37
C LYS A 168 -17.90 5.11 -7.87
N CYS A 169 -18.40 6.07 -7.10
CA CYS A 169 -18.67 5.86 -5.68
C CYS A 169 -19.85 4.89 -5.47
N SER A 170 -19.70 3.91 -4.56
CA SER A 170 -20.77 2.98 -4.17
C SER A 170 -21.94 3.67 -3.47
N ASP A 171 -21.64 4.73 -2.72
CA ASP A 171 -22.56 5.33 -1.77
C ASP A 171 -23.26 6.59 -2.34
N CYS A 172 -22.97 6.95 -3.59
CA CYS A 172 -23.55 8.14 -4.24
C CYS A 172 -24.72 7.74 -5.16
N PRO A 173 -25.93 8.29 -4.96
CA PRO A 173 -27.05 8.07 -5.86
C PRO A 173 -26.80 8.71 -7.23
N ASP A 174 -26.19 9.90 -7.25
CA ASP A 174 -25.77 10.62 -8.45
C ASP A 174 -24.55 11.51 -8.15
N GLU A 175 -23.60 11.57 -9.08
CA GLU A 175 -22.35 12.33 -8.91
C GLU A 175 -22.54 13.81 -9.24
N ALA A 176 -23.52 14.14 -10.11
CA ALA A 176 -23.81 15.54 -10.48
C ALA A 176 -24.45 16.32 -9.32
N THR A 177 -25.16 15.64 -8.42
CA THR A 177 -25.75 16.23 -7.21
C THR A 177 -24.83 16.12 -5.98
N CYS A 178 -23.70 15.42 -6.10
CA CYS A 178 -22.77 15.25 -4.99
C CYS A 178 -21.93 16.52 -4.78
N ASN A 179 -22.31 17.31 -3.77
CA ASN A 179 -21.57 18.53 -3.40
C ASN A 179 -20.08 18.27 -3.10
N MET A 180 -19.75 17.10 -2.55
CA MET A 180 -18.36 16.70 -2.29
C MET A 180 -17.59 16.50 -3.60
N HIS A 181 -18.19 15.86 -4.60
CA HIS A 181 -17.57 15.67 -5.92
C HIS A 181 -17.24 17.03 -6.57
N ILE A 182 -18.18 17.98 -6.52
CA ILE A 182 -18.00 19.31 -7.11
C ILE A 182 -16.81 20.04 -6.49
N ILE A 183 -16.73 20.11 -5.16
CA ILE A 183 -15.63 20.78 -4.45
C ILE A 183 -14.30 20.07 -4.74
N MET A 184 -14.29 18.74 -4.75
CA MET A 184 -13.07 17.96 -4.99
C MET A 184 -12.57 18.07 -6.43
N CYS A 185 -13.47 18.22 -7.41
CA CYS A 185 -13.12 18.56 -8.79
C CYS A 185 -12.36 19.89 -8.86
N GLN A 186 -12.81 20.91 -8.13
CA GLN A 186 -12.11 22.20 -8.08
C GLN A 186 -10.70 22.06 -7.51
N VAL A 187 -10.53 21.31 -6.40
CA VAL A 187 -9.20 21.07 -5.80
C VAL A 187 -8.26 20.36 -6.78
N ARG A 188 -8.76 19.33 -7.46
CA ARG A 188 -8.01 18.63 -8.52
C ARG A 188 -7.57 19.61 -9.61
N ASP A 189 -8.49 20.41 -10.13
CA ASP A 189 -8.23 21.28 -11.28
C ASP A 189 -7.21 22.36 -10.93
N GLN A 190 -7.26 22.91 -9.71
CA GLN A 190 -6.24 23.84 -9.20
C GLN A 190 -4.89 23.16 -9.01
N THR A 191 -4.86 21.90 -8.58
CA THR A 191 -3.59 21.16 -8.46
C THR A 191 -3.01 20.86 -9.84
N LEU A 192 -3.85 20.44 -10.80
CA LEU A 192 -3.43 20.14 -12.16
C LEU A 192 -2.94 21.38 -12.90
N SER A 193 -3.56 22.54 -12.72
CA SER A 193 -3.15 23.78 -13.39
C SER A 193 -1.69 24.16 -13.07
N VAL A 194 -1.23 23.87 -11.85
CA VAL A 194 0.15 24.10 -11.42
C VAL A 194 1.11 23.08 -12.03
N VAL A 195 0.74 21.80 -12.06
CA VAL A 195 1.66 20.70 -12.37
C VAL A 195 1.70 20.36 -13.87
N GLU A 196 0.61 20.56 -14.59
CA GLU A 196 0.47 20.20 -16.01
C GLU A 196 1.21 21.17 -16.94
N ASN A 197 1.28 22.45 -16.54
CA ASN A 197 2.02 23.50 -17.25
C ASN A 197 3.51 23.53 -16.91
N LYS A 198 3.99 22.62 -16.05
CA LYS A 198 5.39 22.54 -15.63
C LYS A 198 6.08 21.36 -16.28
N THR A 199 7.31 21.60 -16.69
CA THR A 199 8.16 20.66 -17.41
C THR A 199 9.41 20.34 -16.60
N LEU A 200 10.20 19.36 -17.06
CA LEU A 200 11.49 19.06 -16.46
C LEU A 200 12.47 20.24 -16.62
N SER A 201 12.33 21.02 -17.68
CA SER A 201 13.14 22.23 -17.92
C SER A 201 12.93 23.28 -16.82
N ASP A 202 11.66 23.50 -16.40
CA ASP A 202 11.33 24.43 -15.33
C ASP A 202 12.04 24.12 -14.01
N LEU A 203 12.29 22.84 -13.70
CA LEU A 203 12.99 22.42 -12.48
C LEU A 203 14.50 22.71 -12.52
N ILE A 204 15.09 22.82 -13.70
CA ILE A 204 16.52 23.09 -13.89
C ILE A 204 16.74 24.60 -13.87
N THR A 205 15.90 25.35 -14.58
CA THR A 205 16.00 26.81 -14.66
C THR A 205 15.77 27.50 -13.32
N SER A 206 14.90 26.95 -12.46
CA SER A 206 14.60 27.53 -11.14
C SER A 206 15.74 27.48 -10.12
N ASN A 207 16.86 26.81 -10.42
CA ASN A 207 18.03 26.73 -9.53
C ASN A 207 19.08 27.82 -9.79
N ASN A 208 18.77 28.85 -10.59
CA ASN A 208 19.63 30.02 -10.84
C ASN A 208 18.97 31.32 -10.38
#